data_AF-E2B9A6-F1
#
_entry.id   AF-E2B9A6-F1
#
_cell.length_a   1.000
_cell.length_b   1.000
_cell.length_c   1.000
_cell.angle_alpha   90.00
_cell.angle_beta   90.00
_cell.angle_gamma   90.00
#
_symmetry.space_group_name_H-M   'P 1'
#
loop_
_entity.id
_entity.type
_entity.pdbx_description
1 polymer ?
#
loop_
_entity_poly.entity_id
_entity_poly.type
_entity_poly.pdbx_seq_one_letter_code
_entity_poly.pdbx_strand_id
1 'polypeptide(L)'
;KIVIIQELMEDDFDRRTQFCEEIMNRIDTNFLNFIVFSDEALFEINGSVNRHNCRYWTDENPHWMSDLRTQYPQKLNVWAGICSRGIIGSFLIDSNMNAEK
;
A
#
# COMPACT_ATOMS: atom_id res chain seq x y z
N LYS A 1 9.21 -6.99 15.76
CA LYS A 1 8.60 -5.92 14.94
C LYS A 1 7.34 -5.48 15.66
N ILE A 2 7.32 -4.29 16.26
CA ILE A 2 6.11 -3.76 16.91
C ILE A 2 5.20 -3.29 15.78
N VAL A 3 4.04 -3.91 15.64
CA VAL A 3 3.00 -3.43 14.73
C VAL A 3 2.19 -2.44 15.53
N ILE A 4 2.33 -1.15 15.23
CA ILE A 4 1.41 -0.13 15.74
C ILE A 4 0.14 -0.33 14.94
N ILE A 5 -0.84 -0.99 15.55
CA ILE A 5 -2.18 -1.11 14.99
C ILE A 5 -2.89 0.17 15.40
N GLN A 6 -3.50 0.86 14.44
CA GLN A 6 -4.37 1.97 14.76
C GLN A 6 -5.56 1.42 15.55
N GLU A 7 -5.69 1.86 16.80
CA GLU A 7 -6.79 1.44 17.67
C GLU A 7 -8.09 1.98 17.08
N LEU A 8 -9.06 1.08 16.90
CA LEU A 8 -10.40 1.47 16.49
C LEU A 8 -11.10 2.12 17.69
N MET A 9 -11.61 3.33 17.48
CA MET A 9 -12.48 4.00 18.44
C MET A 9 -13.84 3.30 18.48
N GLU A 10 -14.59 3.50 19.57
CA GLU A 10 -15.92 2.90 19.77
C GLU A 10 -16.87 3.22 18.60
N ASP A 11 -16.85 4.45 18.11
CA ASP A 11 -17.64 4.91 16.96
C ASP A 11 -17.22 4.31 15.60
N ASP A 12 -15.99 3.78 15.47
CA ASP A 12 -15.48 3.33 14.17
C ASP A 12 -16.25 2.12 13.65
N PHE A 13 -16.75 1.27 14.56
CA PHE A 13 -17.53 0.09 14.19
C PHE A 13 -18.86 0.47 13.56
N ASP A 14 -19.57 1.42 14.16
CA ASP A 14 -20.87 1.90 13.66
C ASP A 14 -20.68 2.63 12.33
N ARG A 15 -19.67 3.51 12.22
CA ARG A 15 -19.39 4.24 10.98
C ARG A 15 -19.03 3.31 9.82
N ARG A 16 -18.23 2.27 10.07
CA ARG A 16 -17.88 1.27 9.05
C ARG A 16 -19.09 0.46 8.62
N THR A 17 -19.97 0.11 9.56
CA THR A 17 -21.21 -0.63 9.26
C THR A 17 -22.16 0.21 8.42
N GLN A 18 -22.40 1.46 8.84
CA GLN A 18 -23.23 2.41 8.11
C GLN A 18 -22.72 2.62 6.69
N PHE A 19 -21.40 2.83 6.51
CA PHE A 19 -20.80 2.96 5.18
C PHE A 19 -21.06 1.73 4.31
N CYS A 20 -20.88 0.52 4.86
CA CYS A 20 -21.16 -0.72 4.14
C CYS A 20 -22.63 -0.82 3.72
N GLU A 21 -23.57 -0.52 4.61
CA GLU A 21 -25.02 -0.53 4.30
C GLU A 21 -25.39 0.50 3.23
N GLU A 22 -24.86 1.71 3.32
CA GLU A 22 -25.08 2.76 2.32
C GLU A 22 -24.55 2.36 0.94
N ILE A 23 -23.34 1.82 0.88
CA ILE A 23 -22.73 1.37 -0.37
C ILE A 23 -23.47 0.16 -0.94
N MET A 24 -23.85 -0.83 -0.12
CA MET A 24 -24.63 -1.98 -0.58
C MET A 24 -25.97 -1.58 -1.18
N ASN A 25 -26.64 -0.56 -0.64
CA ASN A 25 -27.88 -0.03 -1.19
C ASN A 25 -27.70 0.76 -2.50
N ARG A 26 -26.49 1.26 -2.76
CA ARG A 26 -26.16 2.05 -3.96
C ARG A 26 -25.49 1.23 -5.07
N ILE A 27 -24.91 0.07 -4.76
CA ILE A 27 -24.25 -0.79 -5.74
C ILE A 27 -25.31 -1.40 -6.66
N ASP A 28 -25.38 -0.88 -7.88
CA ASP A 28 -25.81 -1.61 -9.06
C ASP A 28 -24.59 -1.92 -9.96
N THR A 29 -24.79 -2.62 -11.08
CA THR A 29 -23.71 -2.96 -12.03
C THR A 29 -23.04 -1.74 -12.65
N ASN A 30 -23.67 -0.56 -12.61
CA ASN A 30 -23.14 0.67 -13.20
C ASN A 30 -22.44 1.56 -12.18
N PHE A 31 -22.82 1.53 -10.91
CA PHE A 31 -22.27 2.37 -9.85
C PHE A 31 -20.75 2.22 -9.72
N LEU A 32 -20.25 0.97 -9.77
CA LEU A 32 -18.81 0.70 -9.71
C LEU A 32 -18.02 1.27 -10.90
N ASN A 33 -18.67 1.52 -12.04
CA ASN A 33 -18.01 2.15 -13.20
C ASN A 33 -17.74 3.65 -12.99
N PHE A 34 -18.38 4.27 -12.00
CA PHE A 34 -18.18 5.68 -11.64
C PHE A 34 -17.23 5.88 -10.46
N ILE A 35 -16.70 4.80 -9.88
CA ILE A 35 -15.76 4.87 -8.76
C ILE A 35 -14.33 4.73 -9.26
N VAL A 36 -13.46 5.62 -8.78
CA VAL A 36 -12.01 5.49 -8.84
C VAL A 36 -11.51 5.32 -7.42
N PHE A 37 -10.91 4.18 -7.13
CA PHE A 37 -10.14 3.96 -5.91
C PHE A 37 -8.73 4.50 -6.13
N SER A 38 -8.15 5.18 -5.16
CA SER A 38 -6.76 5.63 -5.21
C SER A 38 -6.10 5.41 -3.88
N ASP A 39 -4.81 5.13 -3.91
CA ASP A 39 -4.00 4.97 -2.71
C ASP A 39 -2.54 5.29 -3.01
N GLU A 40 -1.76 5.52 -1.96
CA GLU A 40 -0.33 5.74 -2.04
C GLU A 40 0.47 4.64 -1.35
N ALA A 41 1.53 4.18 -2.00
CA ALA A 41 2.42 3.17 -1.45
C ALA A 41 3.88 3.63 -1.52
N LEU A 42 4.59 3.46 -0.41
CA LEU A 42 6.02 3.73 -0.29
C LEU A 42 6.83 2.48 -0.66
N PHE A 43 7.68 2.60 -1.67
CA PHE A 43 8.62 1.56 -2.10
C PHE A 43 10.04 1.91 -1.69
N GLU A 44 10.79 0.93 -1.19
CA GLU A 44 12.23 1.07 -0.92
C GLU A 44 13.03 0.59 -2.15
N ILE A 45 13.76 1.49 -2.80
CA ILE A 45 14.56 1.19 -4.01
C ILE A 45 15.90 0.54 -3.63
N ASN A 46 16.33 0.64 -2.37
CA ASN A 46 17.63 0.16 -1.89
C ASN A 46 17.79 -1.38 -1.85
N GLY A 47 16.89 -2.15 -2.47
CA GLY A 47 17.00 -3.60 -2.50
C GLY A 47 16.94 -4.23 -1.11
N SER A 48 16.34 -3.54 -0.14
CA SER A 48 15.85 -4.09 1.12
C SER A 48 14.80 -5.15 0.79
N VAL A 49 15.28 -6.31 0.33
CA VAL A 49 14.45 -7.46 0.05
C VAL A 49 13.76 -7.78 1.36
N ASN A 50 12.42 -7.73 1.37
CA ASN A 50 11.63 -8.14 2.51
C ASN A 50 12.04 -9.59 2.83
N ARG A 51 12.87 -9.79 3.86
CA ARG A 51 13.47 -11.08 4.25
C ARG A 51 12.41 -12.16 4.50
N HIS A 52 11.16 -11.76 4.71
CA HIS A 52 10.02 -12.68 4.83
C HIS A 52 9.53 -13.24 3.49
N ASN A 53 9.63 -12.49 2.39
CA ASN A 53 9.15 -12.91 1.07
C ASN A 53 10.24 -13.57 0.20
N CYS A 54 11.51 -13.35 0.51
CA CYS A 54 12.62 -13.98 -0.22
C CYS A 54 13.33 -15.00 0.66
N ARG A 55 12.66 -16.14 0.87
CA ARG A 55 13.25 -17.31 1.50
C ARG A 55 13.72 -18.28 0.42
N TYR A 56 15.03 -18.38 0.26
CA TYR A 56 15.67 -19.37 -0.59
C TYR A 56 16.05 -20.58 0.28
N TRP A 57 15.71 -21.78 -0.19
CA TRP A 57 16.15 -23.03 0.43
C TRP A 57 17.33 -23.57 -0.36
N THR A 58 18.39 -23.91 0.35
CA THR A 58 19.65 -24.43 -0.19
C THR A 58 20.28 -25.29 0.89
N ASP A 59 20.90 -26.39 0.50
CA ASP A 59 21.57 -27.30 1.42
C ASP A 59 22.88 -26.71 1.98
N GLU A 60 23.44 -25.71 1.30
CA GLU A 60 24.63 -24.96 1.73
C GLU A 60 24.37 -23.45 1.82
N ASN A 61 24.97 -22.80 2.84
CA ASN A 61 24.84 -21.35 3.06
C ASN A 61 25.56 -20.56 1.94
N PRO A 62 24.86 -19.79 1.08
CA PRO A 62 25.51 -19.18 -0.08
C PRO A 62 26.37 -17.95 0.23
N HIS A 63 26.48 -17.52 1.51
CA HIS A 63 27.20 -16.31 1.93
C HIS A 63 26.82 -15.01 1.19
N TRP A 64 25.66 -15.00 0.54
CA TRP A 64 25.16 -13.95 -0.36
C TRP A 64 24.53 -12.74 0.36
N MET A 65 24.55 -12.72 1.69
CA MET A 65 23.90 -11.66 2.46
C MET A 65 24.82 -10.44 2.59
N SER A 66 24.66 -9.48 1.68
CA SER A 66 25.24 -8.14 1.84
C SER A 66 24.40 -7.31 2.80
N ASP A 67 25.03 -6.71 3.81
CA ASP A 67 24.35 -5.83 4.77
C ASP A 67 24.13 -4.45 4.14
N LEU A 68 23.12 -4.36 3.26
CA LEU A 68 22.68 -3.12 2.63
C LEU A 68 21.89 -2.24 3.62
N ARG A 69 22.47 -1.98 4.79
CA ARG A 69 21.96 -0.97 5.74
C ARG A 69 22.56 0.38 5.36
N THR A 70 22.02 1.00 4.31
CA THR A 70 22.37 2.39 3.98
C THR A 70 21.65 3.36 4.89
N GLN A 71 22.37 4.35 5.43
CA GLN A 71 21.79 5.45 6.21
C GLN A 71 20.88 6.37 5.37
N TYR A 72 20.94 6.25 4.05
CA TYR A 72 20.14 6.99 3.07
C TYR A 72 19.28 6.01 2.24
N PRO A 73 18.21 5.44 2.80
CA PRO A 73 17.28 4.63 2.02
C PRO A 73 16.63 5.49 0.94
N GLN A 74 16.83 5.13 -0.34
CA GLN A 74 16.08 5.72 -1.43
C GLN A 74 14.66 5.17 -1.38
N LYS A 75 13.69 6.05 -1.15
CA LYS A 75 12.28 5.72 -1.08
C LYS A 75 11.54 6.41 -2.20
N LEU A 76 10.54 5.74 -2.74
CA LEU A 76 9.69 6.23 -3.82
C LEU A 76 8.24 6.08 -3.40
N ASN A 77 7.53 7.19 -3.28
CA ASN A 77 6.08 7.14 -3.12
C ASN A 77 5.45 6.99 -4.49
N VAL A 78 4.50 6.07 -4.61
CA VAL A 78 3.73 5.86 -5.83
C VAL A 78 2.27 6.05 -5.50
N TRP A 79 1.63 6.99 -6.17
CA TRP A 79 0.17 7.09 -6.19
C TRP A 79 -0.34 6.30 -7.39
N ALA A 80 -1.43 5.55 -7.21
CA ALA A 80 -2.12 4.94 -8.34
C ALA A 80 -3.63 4.94 -8.13
N GLY A 81 -4.37 5.13 -9.21
CA GLY A 81 -5.82 4.95 -9.25
C GLY A 81 -6.20 3.61 -9.86
N ILE A 82 -7.32 3.02 -9.44
CA ILE A 82 -7.96 1.86 -10.05
C ILE A 82 -9.45 2.14 -10.21
N CYS A 83 -9.98 1.84 -11.39
CA CYS A 83 -11.41 1.85 -11.65
C CYS A 83 -11.82 0.56 -12.35
N SER A 84 -13.10 0.39 -12.67
CA SER A 84 -13.60 -0.80 -13.36
C SER A 84 -12.93 -1.08 -14.72
N ARG A 85 -12.32 -0.06 -15.33
CA ARG A 85 -11.64 -0.16 -16.64
C ARG A 85 -10.16 -0.50 -16.53
N GLY A 86 -9.61 -0.51 -15.31
CA GLY A 86 -8.19 -0.81 -15.05
C GLY A 86 -7.50 0.27 -14.22
N ILE A 87 -6.18 0.28 -14.32
CA ILE A 87 -5.31 1.18 -13.56
C ILE A 87 -5.28 2.56 -14.25
N ILE A 88 -5.54 3.60 -13.47
CA ILE A 88 -5.34 4.99 -13.82
C ILE A 88 -3.94 5.37 -13.35
N GLY A 89 -3.13 5.85 -14.30
CA GLY A 89 -1.66 5.92 -14.27
C GLY A 89 -0.99 6.13 -12.90
N SER A 90 0.14 5.45 -12.72
CA SER A 90 0.98 5.59 -11.53
C SER A 90 1.78 6.89 -11.59
N PHE A 91 1.66 7.73 -10.56
CA PHE A 91 2.48 8.92 -10.38
C PHE A 91 3.59 8.64 -9.37
N LEU A 92 4.82 8.91 -9.80
CA LEU A 92 6.00 8.81 -8.96
C LEU A 92 6.18 10.12 -8.20
N ILE A 93 6.25 10.04 -6.88
CA ILE A 93 6.44 11.18 -5.99
C ILE A 93 7.82 11.01 -5.34
N ASP A 94 8.77 11.81 -5.82
CA ASP A 94 10.18 11.77 -5.41
C ASP A 94 10.43 12.42 -4.01
N SER A 95 9.37 12.91 -3.35
CA SER A 95 9.45 13.59 -2.06
C SER A 95 8.35 13.15 -1.09
N ASN A 96 8.43 13.59 0.18
CA ASN A 96 7.32 13.43 1.11
C ASN A 96 6.05 14.05 0.53
N MET A 97 4.94 13.31 0.59
CA MET A 97 3.62 13.82 0.23
C MET A 97 3.22 14.93 1.21
N ASN A 98 2.80 16.06 0.65
CA ASN A 98 2.15 17.14 1.36
C ASN A 98 0.85 17.47 0.64
N ALA A 99 -0.08 18.18 1.28
CA ALA A 99 -1.38 18.50 0.69
C ALA A 99 -1.29 19.37 -0.60
N GLU A 100 -0.10 19.88 -0.93
CA GLU A 100 0.17 20.69 -2.13
C GLU A 100 0.60 19.85 -3.35
N LYS A 101 0.95 18.57 -3.17
CA LYS A 101 1.41 17.67 -4.24
C LYS A 101 0.63 16.37 -4.28
#